data_AF-A0A8H8WNS7-F1
#
_entry.id   AF-A0A8H8WNS7-F1
#
_cell.length_a   1.000
_cell.length_b   1.000
_cell.length_c   1.000
_cell.angle_alpha   90.00
_cell.angle_beta   90.00
_cell.angle_gamma   90.00
#
_symmetry.space_group_name_H-M   'P 1'
#
loop_
_entity.id
_entity.type
_entity.pdbx_description
1 polymer ?
#
loop_
_entity_poly.entity_id
_entity_poly.type
_entity_poly.pdbx_seq_one_letter_code
_entity_poly.pdbx_strand_id
1 'polypeptide(L)'
;MRVIELSIPEALIREALPRATDEEVAALVGRFAGRSFSPDNEDLLSPFTDRDTPRDRLARIRVVIGCILTGRRNGWVLGMVSPTVERIVEAAAARA
;
A
#
# COMPACT_ATOMS: atom_id res chain seq x y z
N MET A 1 10.39 -5.39 14.86
CA MET A 1 9.76 -4.26 14.14
C MET A 1 10.86 -3.39 13.56
N ARG A 2 10.83 -3.12 12.26
CA ARG A 2 11.77 -2.20 11.59
C ARG A 2 11.02 -0.96 11.12
N VAL A 3 11.65 0.20 11.20
CA VAL A 3 11.13 1.42 10.55
C VAL A 3 11.16 1.19 9.04
N ILE A 4 10.04 1.47 8.38
CA ILE A 4 9.92 1.25 6.94
C ILE A 4 10.68 2.36 6.21
N GLU A 5 11.58 1.97 5.32
CA GLU A 5 12.11 2.87 4.31
C GLU A 5 10.98 3.20 3.34
N LEU A 6 10.51 4.45 3.35
CA LEU A 6 9.33 4.89 2.60
C LEU A 6 9.45 4.68 1.08
N SER A 7 10.68 4.59 0.55
CA SER A 7 10.97 4.29 -0.84
C SER A 7 10.40 2.95 -1.31
N ILE A 8 10.36 1.94 -0.44
CA ILE A 8 9.86 0.60 -0.77
C ILE A 8 8.35 0.60 -1.02
N PRO A 9 7.48 0.99 -0.07
CA PRO A 9 6.05 1.06 -0.32
C PRO A 9 5.70 2.11 -1.38
N GLU A 10 6.46 3.19 -1.53
CA GLU A 10 6.25 4.15 -2.64
C GLU A 10 6.40 3.48 -4.01
N ALA A 11 7.50 2.75 -4.23
CA ALA A 11 7.74 2.06 -5.50
C ALA A 11 6.63 1.05 -5.80
N LEU A 12 6.20 0.29 -4.78
CA LEU A 12 5.10 -0.66 -4.92
C LEU A 12 3.76 0.03 -5.22
N ILE A 13 3.47 1.18 -4.60
CA ILE A 13 2.27 1.96 -4.91
C ILE A 13 2.30 2.41 -6.36
N ARG A 14 3.41 2.99 -6.83
CA ARG A 14 3.54 3.48 -8.21
C ARG A 14 3.38 2.37 -9.23
N GLU A 15 3.90 1.17 -8.95
CA GLU A 15 3.74 0.03 -9.84
C GLU A 15 2.32 -0.57 -9.81
N ALA A 16 1.70 -0.65 -8.64
CA ALA A 16 0.34 -1.18 -8.49
C ALA A 16 -0.75 -0.21 -8.97
N LEU A 17 -0.47 1.10 -8.91
CA LEU A 17 -1.38 2.19 -9.30
C LEU A 17 -0.67 3.10 -10.31
N PRO A 18 -0.43 2.62 -11.55
CA PRO A 18 0.36 3.35 -12.55
C PRO A 18 -0.27 4.68 -13.00
N ARG A 19 -1.54 4.92 -12.64
CA ARG A 19 -2.30 6.15 -12.93
C ARG A 19 -2.60 6.99 -11.68
N ALA A 20 -1.95 6.69 -10.54
CA ALA A 20 -1.99 7.57 -9.38
C ALA A 20 -1.18 8.85 -9.66
N THR A 21 -1.66 10.00 -9.18
CA THR A 21 -0.90 11.26 -9.26
C THR A 21 0.18 11.30 -8.20
N ASP A 22 1.19 12.17 -8.37
CA ASP A 22 2.24 12.34 -7.36
C ASP A 22 1.67 12.80 -6.02
N GLU A 23 0.61 13.63 -6.01
CA GLU A 23 -0.07 14.05 -4.78
C GLU A 23 -0.76 12.90 -4.07
N GLU A 24 -1.38 11.98 -4.82
CA GLU A 24 -2.02 10.79 -4.25
C GLU A 24 -1.00 9.84 -3.65
N VAL A 25 0.10 9.58 -4.37
CA VAL A 25 1.22 8.77 -3.87
C VAL A 25 1.82 9.41 -2.62
N ALA A 26 2.09 10.72 -2.65
CA ALA A 26 2.62 11.45 -1.49
C ALA A 26 1.65 11.43 -0.30
N ALA A 27 0.34 11.55 -0.54
CA ALA A 27 -0.68 11.46 0.50
C ALA A 27 -0.72 10.09 1.16
N LEU A 28 -0.54 9.01 0.39
CA LEU A 28 -0.44 7.64 0.93
C LEU A 28 0.85 7.45 1.73
N VAL A 29 2.00 7.78 1.13
CA VAL A 29 3.33 7.62 1.75
C VAL A 29 3.48 8.46 3.01
N GLY A 30 2.91 9.67 3.03
CA GLY A 30 2.88 10.54 4.19
C GLY A 30 2.20 9.91 5.41
N ARG A 31 1.27 8.95 5.22
CA ARG A 31 0.67 8.21 6.33
C ARG A 31 1.58 7.13 6.92
N PHE A 32 2.62 6.74 6.19
CA PHE A 32 3.55 5.69 6.59
C PHE A 32 4.72 6.24 7.41
N ALA A 33 4.97 7.55 7.36
CA ALA A 33 6.07 8.19 8.09
C ALA A 33 6.02 7.85 9.59
N GLY A 34 7.15 7.36 10.12
CA GLY A 34 7.28 6.95 11.53
C GLY A 34 6.55 5.65 11.89
N ARG A 35 5.95 4.95 10.92
CA ARG A 35 5.31 3.64 11.15
C ARG A 35 6.33 2.52 10.98
N SER A 36 6.08 1.45 11.72
CA SER A 36 6.87 0.22 11.70
C SER A 36 6.14 -0.90 10.97
N PHE A 37 6.88 -1.73 10.26
CA PHE A 37 6.33 -2.97 9.69
C PHE A 37 6.72 -4.17 10.54
N SER A 38 5.83 -5.15 10.61
CA SER A 38 6.19 -6.45 11.18
C SER A 38 7.11 -7.20 10.20
N PRO A 39 8.21 -7.80 10.67
CA PRO A 39 9.01 -8.73 9.86
C PRO A 39 8.18 -9.88 9.28
N ASP A 40 7.13 -10.32 9.98
CA ASP A 40 6.24 -11.40 9.52
C ASP A 40 5.45 -11.06 8.26
N ASN A 41 5.47 -9.79 7.84
CA ASN A 41 4.78 -9.28 6.65
C ASN A 41 5.75 -8.88 5.54
N GLU A 42 7.06 -9.05 5.73
CA GLU A 42 8.11 -8.57 4.81
C GLU A 42 7.95 -9.15 3.39
N ASP A 43 7.32 -10.32 3.26
CA ASP A 43 6.94 -10.92 1.98
C ASP A 43 6.14 -9.96 1.09
N LEU A 44 5.28 -9.14 1.71
CA LEU A 44 4.43 -8.17 1.01
C LEU A 44 5.21 -6.99 0.40
N LEU A 45 6.44 -6.74 0.87
CA LEU A 45 7.31 -5.69 0.37
C LEU A 45 8.22 -6.15 -0.78
N SER A 46 8.16 -7.42 -1.15
CA SER A 46 8.91 -7.96 -2.29
C SER A 46 8.48 -7.27 -3.59
N PRO A 47 9.39 -7.08 -4.57
CA PRO A 47 9.00 -6.57 -5.89
C PRO A 47 7.85 -7.37 -6.52
N PHE A 48 7.07 -6.72 -7.38
CA PHE A 48 6.13 -7.46 -8.22
C PHE A 48 6.90 -8.25 -9.28
N THR A 49 6.25 -9.30 -9.78
CA THR A 49 6.76 -10.15 -10.85
C THR A 49 5.84 -10.08 -12.06
N ASP A 50 6.30 -10.57 -13.21
CA ASP A 50 5.50 -10.64 -14.43
C ASP A 50 4.27 -11.55 -14.31
N ARG A 51 4.20 -12.37 -13.24
CA ARG A 51 3.04 -13.23 -12.95
C ARG A 51 1.94 -12.51 -12.19
N ASP A 52 2.25 -11.38 -11.54
CA ASP A 52 1.28 -10.63 -10.74
C ASP A 52 0.36 -9.83 -11.67
N THR A 53 -0.93 -10.20 -11.68
CA THR A 53 -1.93 -9.46 -12.46
C THR A 53 -2.19 -8.09 -11.82
N PRO A 54 -2.72 -7.09 -12.55
CA PRO A 54 -3.09 -5.80 -11.96
C PRO A 54 -4.00 -5.93 -10.72
N ARG A 55 -4.89 -6.93 -10.71
CA ARG A 55 -5.74 -7.24 -9.57
C ARG A 55 -4.95 -7.74 -8.36
N ASP A 56 -3.98 -8.61 -8.58
CA ASP A 56 -3.11 -9.14 -7.50
C ASP A 56 -2.24 -8.03 -6.94
N ARG A 57 -1.71 -7.15 -7.80
CA ARG A 57 -0.91 -5.98 -7.40
C ARG A 57 -1.70 -5.04 -6.51
N LEU A 58 -2.93 -4.73 -6.93
CA LEU A 58 -3.86 -3.91 -6.16
C LEU A 58 -4.26 -4.55 -4.84
N ALA A 59 -4.54 -5.85 -4.83
CA ALA A 59 -4.85 -6.58 -3.60
C ALA A 59 -3.66 -6.53 -2.63
N ARG A 60 -2.44 -6.79 -3.11
CA ARG A 60 -1.22 -6.75 -2.30
C ARG A 60 -0.97 -5.36 -1.73
N ILE A 61 -1.10 -4.29 -2.52
CA ILE A 61 -0.86 -2.94 -2.02
C ILE A 61 -1.89 -2.52 -0.97
N ARG A 62 -3.16 -2.93 -1.11
CA ARG A 62 -4.17 -2.72 -0.06
C ARG A 62 -3.74 -3.37 1.24
N VAL A 63 -3.26 -4.62 1.20
CA VAL A 63 -2.76 -5.34 2.38
C VAL A 63 -1.54 -4.63 2.97
N VAL A 64 -0.55 -4.21 2.16
CA VAL A 64 0.62 -3.44 2.63
C VAL A 64 0.16 -2.18 3.37
N ILE A 65 -0.69 -1.38 2.75
CA ILE A 65 -1.21 -0.13 3.34
C ILE A 65 -1.88 -0.41 4.68
N GLY A 66 -2.80 -1.37 4.76
CA GLY A 66 -3.47 -1.67 6.02
C GLY A 66 -2.54 -2.28 7.07
N CYS A 67 -1.56 -3.09 6.69
CA CYS A 67 -0.50 -3.55 7.58
C CYS A 67 0.28 -2.38 8.19
N ILE A 68 0.65 -1.37 7.39
CA ILE A 68 1.39 -0.19 7.87
C ILE A 68 0.52 0.64 8.81
N LEU A 69 -0.76 0.84 8.47
CA LEU A 69 -1.66 1.67 9.26
C LEU A 69 -2.09 1.02 10.59
N THR A 70 -2.25 -0.31 10.60
CA THR A 70 -2.83 -1.04 11.75
C THR A 70 -1.81 -1.88 12.52
N GLY A 71 -0.65 -2.18 11.94
CA GLY A 71 0.30 -3.15 12.45
C GLY A 71 -0.16 -4.61 12.33
N ARG A 72 -1.28 -4.89 11.64
CA ARG A 72 -1.90 -6.23 11.54
C ARG A 72 -2.02 -6.67 10.09
N ARG A 73 -1.81 -7.96 9.81
CA ARG A 73 -2.01 -8.55 8.47
C ARG A 73 -3.48 -8.72 8.10
N ASN A 74 -4.29 -9.14 9.07
CA ASN A 74 -5.69 -9.50 8.89
C ASN A 74 -6.58 -8.83 9.94
N GLY A 75 -7.90 -8.97 9.80
CA GLY A 75 -8.88 -8.50 10.77
C GLY A 75 -9.18 -7.00 10.68
N TRP A 76 -8.93 -6.40 9.52
CA TRP A 76 -9.25 -5.01 9.21
C TRP A 76 -9.77 -4.90 7.77
N VAL A 77 -10.44 -3.78 7.49
CA VAL A 77 -10.88 -3.39 6.13
C VAL A 77 -10.43 -1.96 5.91
N LEU A 78 -9.88 -1.65 4.73
CA LEU A 78 -9.22 -0.36 4.49
C LEU A 78 -10.14 0.83 4.75
N GLY A 79 -11.39 0.76 4.30
CA GLY A 79 -12.41 1.77 4.58
C GLY A 79 -12.69 2.02 6.05
N MET A 80 -12.63 0.98 6.90
CA MET A 80 -12.79 1.14 8.35
C MET A 80 -11.55 1.75 9.00
N VAL A 81 -10.36 1.47 8.47
CA VAL A 81 -9.09 2.01 8.99
C VAL A 81 -8.92 3.47 8.57
N SER A 82 -9.18 3.78 7.31
CA SER A 82 -9.14 5.14 6.79
C SER A 82 -9.96 5.26 5.48
N PRO A 83 -11.18 5.83 5.56
CA PRO A 83 -12.03 6.06 4.38
C PRO A 83 -11.37 6.95 3.33
N THR A 84 -10.46 7.83 3.75
CA THR A 84 -9.70 8.70 2.84
C THR A 84 -8.70 7.90 2.02
N VAL A 85 -7.95 7.01 2.66
CA VAL A 85 -6.96 6.16 1.99
C VAL A 85 -7.65 5.21 1.02
N GLU A 86 -8.75 4.60 1.43
CA GLU A 86 -9.56 3.76 0.55
C GLU A 86 -10.02 4.52 -0.69
N ARG A 87 -10.58 5.74 -0.52
CA ARG A 87 -11.00 6.57 -1.65
C ARG A 87 -9.86 6.90 -2.62
N ILE A 88 -8.66 7.20 -2.12
CA ILE A 88 -7.49 7.47 -2.97
C ILE A 88 -7.13 6.22 -3.79
N VAL A 89 -7.03 5.06 -3.12
CA VAL A 89 -6.67 3.80 -3.78
C VAL A 89 -7.71 3.39 -4.82
N GLU A 90 -9.01 3.49 -4.50
CA GLU A 90 -10.08 3.16 -5.44
C GLU A 90 -10.12 4.14 -6.63
N ALA A 91 -9.94 5.44 -6.38
CA ALA A 91 -9.91 6.45 -7.45
C ALA A 91 -8.73 6.24 -8.41
N ALA A 92 -7.55 5.93 -7.89
CA ALA A 92 -6.37 5.63 -8.70
C ALA A 92 -6.53 4.31 -9.46
N ALA A 93 -7.08 3.27 -8.81
CA ALA A 93 -7.32 1.98 -9.44
C ALA A 93 -8.36 2.05 -10.56
N ALA A 94 -9.41 2.86 -10.41
CA ALA A 94 -10.44 3.05 -11.44
C ALA A 94 -9.93 3.73 -12.72
N ARG A 95 -8.76 4.37 -12.67
CA ARG A 95 -8.10 4.99 -13.84
C ARG A 95 -7.13 4.05 -14.58
N ALA A 96 -6.72 2.95 -13.95
CA ALA A 96 -5.71 2.01 -14.46
C ALA A 96 -6.33 0.95 -15.38
#